data_AF-A0A9P6SKA6-F1
#
_entry.id   AF-A0A9P6SKA6-F1
#
_cell.length_a   1.000
_cell.length_b   1.000
_cell.length_c   1.000
_cell.angle_alpha   90.00
_cell.angle_beta   90.00
_cell.angle_gamma   90.00
#
_symmetry.space_group_name_H-M   'P 1'
#
loop_
_entity.id
_entity.type
_entity.pdbx_description
1 polymer ?
#
loop_
_entity_poly.entity_id
_entity_poly.type
_entity_poly.pdbx_seq_one_letter_code
_entity_poly.pdbx_strand_id
1 'polypeptide(L)'
;MIFSIHEIICRGTPEQIGWSHGSIALEFISQFGEFGLKAATARAKYFVDTLENSVPEIIDGIASGANVDFLDILTLNLWSEIALPECPDVYTSIAQAVDGDI
;
A
#
# COMPACT_ATOMS: atom_id res chain seq x y z
N MET A 1 -5.20 -22.98 -4.74
CA MET A 1 -4.32 -22.02 -4.03
C MET A 1 -5.10 -21.57 -2.80
N ILE A 2 -4.66 -21.93 -1.60
CA ILE A 2 -5.31 -21.49 -0.35
C ILE A 2 -4.65 -20.16 -0.01
N PHE A 3 -5.41 -19.06 -0.08
CA PHE A 3 -4.95 -17.78 0.44
C PHE A 3 -5.01 -17.87 1.97
N SER A 4 -3.85 -17.88 2.63
CA SER A 4 -3.77 -17.70 4.07
C SER A 4 -3.99 -16.22 4.37
N ILE A 5 -5.05 -15.90 5.11
CA ILE A 5 -5.28 -14.54 5.61
C ILE A 5 -4.31 -14.30 6.76
N HIS A 6 -3.45 -13.29 6.61
CA HIS A 6 -2.51 -12.88 7.65
C HIS A 6 -3.09 -11.67 8.38
N GLU A 7 -3.37 -11.83 9.68
CA GLU A 7 -3.69 -10.71 10.55
C GLU A 7 -2.39 -10.06 11.01
N ILE A 8 -2.26 -8.74 10.79
CA ILE A 8 -1.10 -7.95 11.22
C ILE A 8 -1.59 -6.86 12.16
N ILE A 9 -1.13 -6.90 13.41
CA ILE A 9 -1.44 -5.88 14.42
C ILE A 9 -0.28 -4.88 14.48
N CYS A 10 -0.45 -3.72 13.86
CA CYS A 10 0.53 -2.63 13.90
C CYS A 10 0.21 -1.64 15.04
N ARG A 11 1.22 -1.19 15.78
CA ARG A 11 1.07 -0.23 16.90
C ARG A 11 2.26 0.73 16.96
N GLY A 12 2.04 1.89 17.57
CA GLY A 12 3.11 2.86 17.83
C GLY A 12 3.00 4.11 16.96
N THR A 13 4.14 4.73 16.67
CA THR A 13 4.25 5.86 15.73
C THR A 13 3.99 5.40 14.28
N PRO A 14 3.71 6.32 13.33
CA PRO A 14 3.55 5.96 11.92
C PRO A 14 4.73 5.14 11.36
N GLU A 15 5.95 5.52 11.70
CA GLU A 15 7.17 4.78 11.34
C GLU A 15 7.17 3.34 11.89
N GLN A 16 6.82 3.17 13.18
CA GLN A 16 6.77 1.84 13.82
C GLN A 16 5.65 0.96 13.25
N ILE A 17 4.51 1.56 12.92
CA ILE A 17 3.39 0.90 12.24
C ILE A 17 3.83 0.43 10.86
N GLY A 18 4.46 1.31 10.08
CA GLY A 18 4.96 0.98 8.75
C GLY A 18 6.01 -0.13 8.80
N TRP A 19 7.01 0.00 9.68
CA TRP A 19 8.07 -0.99 9.84
C TRP A 19 7.50 -2.37 10.19
N SER A 20 6.59 -2.44 11.18
CA SER A 20 5.95 -3.70 11.59
C SER A 20 5.16 -4.34 10.44
N HIS A 21 4.43 -3.53 9.67
CA HIS A 21 3.70 -4.00 8.50
C HIS A 21 4.66 -4.58 7.45
N GLY A 22 5.68 -3.82 7.06
CA GLY A 22 6.64 -4.26 6.04
C GLY A 22 7.40 -5.52 6.42
N SER A 23 7.85 -5.63 7.68
CA SER A 23 8.61 -6.80 8.14
C SER A 23 7.79 -8.09 8.19
N ILE A 24 6.48 -7.99 8.47
CA ILE A 24 5.60 -9.16 8.53
C ILE A 24 5.09 -9.53 7.13
N ALA A 25 4.81 -8.54 6.28
CA ALA A 25 4.26 -8.74 4.94
C ALA A 25 5.32 -8.91 3.83
N LEU A 26 6.60 -9.03 4.18
CA LEU A 26 7.74 -9.09 3.26
C LEU A 26 7.49 -10.02 2.06
N GLU A 27 7.12 -11.27 2.31
CA GLU A 27 6.94 -12.28 1.26
C GLU A 27 5.85 -11.89 0.25
N PHE A 28 4.82 -11.15 0.68
CA PHE A 28 3.77 -10.64 -0.21
C PHE A 28 4.27 -9.42 -0.98
N ILE A 29 4.94 -8.48 -0.30
CA ILE A 29 5.50 -7.27 -0.93
C ILE A 29 6.50 -7.65 -2.04
N SER A 30 7.38 -8.62 -1.78
CA SER A 30 8.37 -9.07 -2.77
C SER A 30 7.74 -9.66 -4.03
N GLN A 31 6.57 -10.32 -3.93
CA GLN A 31 5.86 -10.84 -5.11
C GLN A 31 5.42 -9.73 -6.05
N PHE A 32 5.07 -8.54 -5.53
CA PHE A 32 4.66 -7.42 -6.36
C PHE A 32 5.82 -6.77 -7.13
N GLY A 33 7.04 -6.80 -6.58
CA GLY A 33 8.25 -6.33 -7.26
C GLY A 33 8.56 -7.09 -8.57
N GLU A 34 8.10 -8.34 -8.67
CA GLU A 34 8.34 -9.19 -9.86
C GLU A 34 7.36 -8.90 -11.02
N PHE A 35 6.27 -8.16 -10.81
CA PHE A 35 5.26 -7.88 -11.85
C PHE A 35 5.69 -6.85 -12.91
N GLY A 36 6.96 -6.45 -12.95
CA GLY A 36 7.47 -5.61 -14.03
C GLY A 36 6.91 -4.18 -13.99
N LEU A 37 6.72 -3.63 -12.78
CA LEU A 37 6.11 -2.32 -12.55
C LEU A 37 6.95 -1.12 -12.99
N LYS A 38 8.04 -1.30 -13.76
CA LYS A 38 9.01 -0.23 -14.08
C LYS A 38 8.37 1.04 -14.64
N ALA A 39 7.35 0.91 -15.49
CA ALA A 39 6.62 2.05 -16.03
C ALA A 39 5.76 2.76 -14.96
N ALA A 40 5.13 2.00 -14.06
CA ALA A 40 4.39 2.53 -12.92
C ALA A 40 5.34 3.18 -11.90
N THR A 41 6.47 2.56 -11.57
CA THR A 41 7.49 3.10 -10.67
C THR A 41 8.06 4.43 -11.17
N ALA A 42 8.26 4.58 -12.49
CA ALA A 42 8.66 5.86 -13.08
C ALA A 42 7.60 6.96 -12.88
N ARG A 43 6.32 6.61 -12.92
CA ARG A 43 5.20 7.54 -12.65
C ARG A 43 5.09 7.88 -11.16
N ALA A 44 5.32 6.93 -10.27
CA ALA A 44 5.29 7.13 -8.81
C ALA A 44 6.28 8.21 -8.35
N LYS A 45 7.44 8.33 -9.02
CA LYS A 45 8.46 9.34 -8.69
C LYS A 45 7.93 10.78 -8.74
N TYR A 46 6.94 11.09 -9.58
CA TYR A 46 6.38 12.45 -9.66
C TYR A 46 5.60 12.87 -8.41
N PHE A 47 5.26 11.93 -7.52
CA PHE A 47 4.47 12.19 -6.32
C PHE A 47 5.33 12.33 -5.05
N VAL A 48 6.63 12.02 -5.12
CA VAL A 48 7.53 12.04 -3.94
C VAL A 48 7.53 13.41 -3.28
N ASP A 49 7.82 14.47 -4.04
CA ASP A 49 7.84 15.84 -3.52
C ASP A 49 6.49 16.24 -2.91
N THR A 50 5.38 15.78 -3.48
CA THR A 50 4.05 16.10 -2.94
C THR A 50 3.82 15.43 -1.59
N LEU A 51 4.22 14.17 -1.45
CA LEU A 51 4.10 13.42 -0.19
C LEU A 51 4.99 14.02 0.90
N GLU A 52 6.25 14.33 0.58
CA GLU A 52 7.20 14.96 1.51
C GLU A 52 6.69 16.30 2.06
N ASN A 53 5.97 17.07 1.25
CA ASN A 53 5.49 18.39 1.65
C ASN A 53 4.08 18.38 2.25
N SER A 54 3.22 17.43 1.86
CA SER A 54 1.79 17.47 2.19
C SER A 54 1.40 16.49 3.29
N VAL A 55 2.06 15.33 3.35
CA VAL A 55 1.73 14.24 4.28
C VAL A 55 3.02 13.50 4.73
N PRO A 56 4.00 14.21 5.31
CA PRO A 56 5.29 13.63 5.69
C PRO A 56 5.16 12.49 6.72
N GLU A 57 4.08 12.45 7.50
CA GLU A 57 3.79 11.40 8.48
C GLU A 57 3.45 10.04 7.83
N ILE A 58 3.12 10.03 6.54
CA ILE A 58 2.83 8.81 5.76
C ILE A 58 4.12 8.28 5.09
N ILE A 59 5.23 9.03 5.16
CA ILE A 59 6.51 8.58 4.61
C ILE A 59 7.01 7.35 5.36
N ASP A 60 7.45 6.39 4.57
CA ASP A 60 6.98 5.03 4.74
C ASP A 60 7.97 4.16 5.53
N GLY A 61 7.54 3.73 6.72
CA GLY A 61 8.23 2.69 7.47
C GLY A 61 8.15 1.31 6.79
N ILE A 62 7.17 1.07 5.90
CA ILE A 62 6.95 -0.24 5.25
C ILE A 62 8.15 -0.61 4.39
N ALA A 63 8.64 0.31 3.54
CA ALA A 63 9.84 0.08 2.73
C ALA A 63 11.04 -0.36 3.59
N SER A 64 11.27 0.32 4.73
CA SER A 64 12.33 -0.05 5.67
C SER A 64 12.10 -1.41 6.35
N GLY A 65 10.86 -1.72 6.73
CA GLY A 65 10.50 -2.99 7.36
C GLY A 65 10.58 -4.18 6.41
N ALA A 66 10.20 -3.98 5.15
CA ALA A 66 10.25 -4.98 4.08
C ALA A 66 11.61 -5.02 3.36
N ASN A 67 12.55 -4.14 3.71
CA ASN A 67 13.86 -4.06 3.05
C ASN A 67 13.76 -3.98 1.50
N VAL A 68 12.87 -3.11 1.01
CA VAL A 68 12.66 -2.81 -0.41
C VAL A 68 12.83 -1.32 -0.68
N ASP A 69 12.91 -0.93 -1.95
CA ASP A 69 12.98 0.48 -2.31
C ASP A 69 11.66 1.21 -1.98
N PHE A 70 11.78 2.42 -1.44
CA PHE A 70 10.61 3.27 -1.14
C PHE A 70 9.69 3.46 -2.35
N LEU A 71 10.28 3.60 -3.55
CA LEU A 71 9.51 3.76 -4.77
C LEU A 71 8.67 2.53 -5.12
N ASP A 72 9.05 1.33 -4.70
CA ASP A 72 8.25 0.13 -4.93
C ASP A 72 6.98 0.16 -4.07
N ILE A 73 7.10 0.51 -2.78
CA ILE A 73 5.93 0.68 -1.93
C ILE A 73 5.07 1.85 -2.39
N LEU A 74 5.69 2.95 -2.80
CA LEU A 74 4.96 4.09 -3.32
C LEU A 74 4.18 3.73 -4.60
N THR A 75 4.75 2.90 -5.46
CA THR A 75 4.08 2.40 -6.67
C THR A 75 2.82 1.61 -6.32
N LEU A 76 2.87 0.78 -5.27
CA LEU A 76 1.71 0.02 -4.81
C LEU A 76 0.61 0.93 -4.24
N ASN A 77 1.00 1.93 -3.47
CA ASN A 77 0.05 2.87 -2.87
C ASN A 77 -0.59 3.81 -3.90
N LEU A 78 0.11 4.14 -4.98
CA LEU A 78 -0.37 5.00 -6.05
C LEU A 78 -0.93 4.23 -7.25
N TRP A 79 -1.21 2.93 -7.08
CA TRP A 79 -1.64 2.06 -8.19
C TRP A 79 -2.80 2.67 -8.96
N SER A 80 -3.77 3.26 -8.26
CA SER A 80 -4.94 3.84 -8.89
C SER A 80 -4.56 5.05 -9.75
N GLU A 81 -3.69 5.91 -9.27
CA GLU A 81 -3.24 7.14 -9.93
C GLU A 81 -2.39 6.84 -11.16
N ILE A 82 -1.60 5.77 -11.12
CA ILE A 82 -0.57 5.50 -12.12
C ILE A 82 -0.87 4.30 -13.02
N ALA A 83 -1.87 3.47 -12.74
CA ALA A 83 -2.16 2.25 -13.50
C ALA A 83 -3.65 2.06 -13.87
N LEU A 84 -4.59 2.89 -13.37
CA LEU A 84 -6.04 2.75 -13.65
C LEU A 84 -6.41 2.60 -15.14
N PRO A 85 -5.81 3.35 -16.10
CA PRO A 85 -6.15 3.19 -17.51
C PRO A 85 -5.81 1.80 -18.08
N GLU A 86 -4.86 1.10 -17.45
CA GLU A 86 -4.26 -0.14 -17.92
C GLU A 86 -4.79 -1.36 -17.14
N CYS A 87 -5.22 -1.16 -15.89
CA CYS A 87 -5.66 -2.22 -14.98
C CYS A 87 -6.82 -1.74 -14.07
N PRO A 88 -8.06 -1.69 -14.58
CA PRO A 88 -9.21 -1.25 -13.78
C PRO A 88 -9.71 -2.35 -12.84
N ASP A 89 -9.90 -2.01 -11.57
CA ASP A 89 -10.56 -2.88 -10.60
C ASP A 89 -12.08 -2.69 -10.65
N VAL A 90 -12.83 -3.78 -10.47
CA VAL A 90 -14.30 -3.78 -10.42
C VAL A 90 -14.78 -4.26 -9.05
N TYR A 91 -15.71 -3.51 -8.47
CA TYR A 91 -16.24 -3.79 -7.13
C TYR A 91 -17.73 -3.46 -7.03
N THR A 92 -18.40 -4.06 -6.04
CA THR A 92 -19.77 -3.74 -5.64
C THR A 92 -19.84 -3.77 -4.13
N SER A 93 -20.29 -2.67 -3.53
CA SER A 93 -20.41 -2.50 -2.08
C SER A 93 -21.85 -2.21 -1.71
N ILE A 94 -22.35 -2.82 -0.64
CA ILE A 94 -23.70 -2.60 -0.09
C ILE A 94 -23.60 -2.25 1.39
N ALA A 95 -24.36 -1.25 1.82
CA ALA A 95 -24.52 -0.89 3.22
C ALA A 95 -26.02 -0.79 3.54
N GLN A 96 -26.42 -1.33 4.68
CA GLN A 96 -27.81 -1.30 5.16
C GLN A 96 -27.82 -0.82 6.61
N ALA A 97 -28.63 0.21 6.90
CA ALA A 97 -28.93 0.59 8.27
C ALA A 97 -29.80 -0.51 8.91
N VAL A 98 -29.44 -0.94 10.11
CA VAL A 98 -30.27 -1.87 10.89
C VAL A 98 -31.25 -1.01 11.68
N ASP A 99 -32.53 -0.99 11.29
CA ASP A 99 -33.57 -0.36 12.10
C ASP A 99 -33.80 -1.22 13.35
N GLY A 100 -33.22 -0.79 14.47
CA GLY A 100 -33.24 -1.53 15.74
C GLY A 100 -33.26 -0.67 17.01
N ASP A 101 -33.24 0.65 16.92
CA ASP A 101 -33.39 1.57 18.07
C ASP A 101 -34.18 2.83 17.66
N ILE A 102 -35.51 2.79 17.80
CA ILE A 102 -36.39 3.97 18.00
C ILE A 102 -37.21 3.70 19.26
#